data_AF-A0A9K3PLV1-F1
#
_entry.id   AF-A0A9K3PLV1-F1
#
_cell.length_a   1.000
_cell.length_b   1.000
_cell.length_c   1.000
_cell.angle_alpha   90.00
_cell.angle_beta   90.00
_cell.angle_gamma   90.00
#
_symmetry.space_group_name_H-M   'P 1'
#
loop_
_entity.id
_entity.type
_entity.pdbx_description
1 polymer ?
#
loop_
_entity_poly.entity_id
_entity_poly.type
_entity_poly.pdbx_seq_one_letter_code
_entity_poly.pdbx_strand_id
1 'polypeptide(L)'
;MGIVSQIENNEVTSLIVTDMPKVCLEKGQKVDAMIEALQSNTSIEVVHLKDDFLACVRADMRSQLIQAVGKLPKIRQVYLGDTLLLVPDLTDLLINAKSLTVLNLTAVCLQGPPEYFDDFEKALRTHTALKTFDMKDCMTANQGIDIEKIANAADEGEKPASVNLDSESAQVVNPAASA
;
A
#
# COMPACT_ATOMS: atom_id res chain seq x y z
N MET A 1 13.16 20.46 12.13
CA MET A 1 13.59 19.45 11.15
C MET A 1 12.32 18.97 10.50
N GLY A 2 12.16 19.25 9.21
CA GLY A 2 10.91 19.00 8.51
C GLY A 2 10.69 17.52 8.26
N ILE A 3 9.44 17.15 8.01
CA ILE A 3 9.05 15.78 7.69
C ILE A 3 9.82 15.23 6.48
N VAL A 4 10.07 16.05 5.47
CA VAL A 4 10.85 15.66 4.28
C VAL A 4 12.26 15.19 4.67
N SER A 5 12.97 15.97 5.50
CA SER A 5 14.31 15.60 5.96
C SER A 5 14.30 14.33 6.82
N GLN A 6 13.27 14.12 7.64
CA GLN A 6 13.15 12.89 8.42
C GLN A 6 12.92 11.66 7.53
N ILE A 7 12.14 11.82 6.45
CA ILE A 7 11.93 10.77 5.44
C ILE A 7 13.26 10.46 4.73
N GLU A 8 13.99 11.47 4.25
CA GLU A 8 15.28 11.28 3.56
C GLU A 8 16.31 10.55 4.44
N ASN A 9 16.37 10.91 5.73
CA ASN A 9 17.33 10.33 6.67
C ASN A 9 16.89 8.96 7.24
N ASN A 10 15.79 8.37 6.74
CA ASN A 10 15.27 7.09 7.21
C ASN A 10 14.90 7.06 8.72
N GLU A 11 14.51 8.21 9.26
CA GLU A 11 14.18 8.37 10.68
C GLU A 11 12.70 8.06 10.97
N VAL A 12 11.88 7.91 9.92
CA VAL A 12 10.44 7.67 10.01
C VAL A 12 10.11 6.23 9.63
N THR A 13 9.42 5.51 10.51
CA THR A 13 8.86 4.19 10.21
C THR A 13 7.34 4.25 9.95
N SER A 14 6.67 5.27 10.48
CA SER A 14 5.24 5.53 10.29
C SER A 14 5.03 6.97 9.86
N LEU A 15 4.60 7.16 8.62
CA LEU A 15 4.35 8.46 8.01
C LEU A 15 2.85 8.74 8.05
N ILE A 16 2.44 9.71 8.86
CA ILE A 16 1.04 10.11 9.01
C ILE A 16 0.89 11.57 8.60
N VAL A 17 0.12 11.81 7.54
CA VAL A 17 -0.12 13.13 6.97
C VAL A 17 -1.62 13.29 6.70
N THR A 18 -2.25 14.19 7.45
CA THR A 18 -3.71 14.40 7.42
C THR A 18 -4.11 15.85 7.12
N ASP A 19 -3.24 16.82 7.36
CA ASP A 19 -3.56 18.23 7.08
C ASP A 19 -3.17 18.61 5.63
N MET A 20 -3.58 19.79 5.17
CA MET A 20 -3.20 20.32 3.87
C MET A 20 -1.66 20.34 3.72
N PRO A 21 -1.11 20.15 2.51
CA PRO A 21 0.34 20.16 2.29
C PRO A 21 1.03 21.43 2.81
N LYS A 22 0.37 22.59 2.75
CA LYS A 22 0.89 23.87 3.27
C LYS A 22 1.09 23.90 4.79
N VAL A 23 0.43 23.00 5.52
CA VAL A 23 0.50 22.88 6.98
C VAL A 23 1.52 21.81 7.36
N CYS A 24 1.52 20.66 6.66
CA CYS A 24 2.42 19.55 6.95
C CYS A 24 3.86 19.76 6.46
N LEU A 25 4.07 20.54 5.40
CA LEU A 25 5.38 20.78 4.81
C LEU A 25 5.96 22.10 5.31
N GLU A 26 7.28 22.14 5.54
CA GLU A 26 7.95 23.38 5.97
C GLU A 26 7.84 24.44 4.87
N LYS A 27 7.97 25.72 5.25
CA LYS A 27 7.86 26.84 4.32
C LYS A 27 8.82 26.67 3.13
N GLY A 28 8.26 26.52 1.94
CA GLY A 28 9.01 26.34 0.69
C GLY A 28 9.18 24.88 0.25
N GLN A 29 8.87 23.91 1.11
CA GLN A 29 8.77 22.51 0.72
C GLN A 29 7.48 22.25 -0.07
N LYS A 30 7.61 21.44 -1.12
CA LYS A 30 6.51 21.02 -1.99
C LYS A 30 6.34 19.51 -1.88
N VAL A 31 5.19 19.02 -2.36
CA VAL A 31 4.91 17.58 -2.44
C VAL A 31 6.00 16.85 -3.24
N ASP A 32 6.56 17.47 -4.27
CA ASP A 32 7.67 16.93 -5.07
C ASP A 32 8.87 16.53 -4.20
N ALA A 33 9.25 17.35 -3.23
CA ALA A 33 10.37 17.05 -2.33
C ALA A 33 10.05 15.85 -1.42
N MET A 34 8.79 15.71 -0.99
CA MET A 34 8.33 14.55 -0.24
C MET A 34 8.35 13.28 -1.11
N ILE A 35 7.99 13.38 -2.39
CA ILE A 35 8.06 12.27 -3.35
C ILE A 35 9.52 11.82 -3.53
N GLU A 36 10.44 12.76 -3.76
CA GLU A 36 11.88 12.48 -3.89
C GLU A 36 12.44 11.81 -2.61
N ALA A 37 12.07 12.31 -1.44
CA ALA A 37 12.44 11.72 -0.17
C ALA A 37 11.94 10.28 -0.03
N LEU A 38 10.68 10.01 -0.39
CA LEU A 38 10.08 8.66 -0.32
C LEU A 38 10.80 7.67 -1.24
N GLN A 39 11.26 8.10 -2.43
CA GLN A 39 11.94 7.21 -3.38
C GLN A 39 13.28 6.66 -2.86
N SER A 40 13.91 7.35 -1.91
CA SER A 40 15.18 6.92 -1.28
C SER A 40 14.98 6.32 0.11
N ASN A 41 13.76 6.33 0.64
CA ASN A 41 13.45 5.81 1.96
C ASN A 41 13.32 4.28 1.96
N THR A 42 13.88 3.66 2.98
CA THR A 42 13.94 2.20 3.18
C THR A 42 13.39 1.76 4.55
N SER A 43 12.89 2.70 5.35
CA SER A 43 12.51 2.52 6.75
C SER A 43 10.99 2.53 6.97
N ILE A 44 10.23 3.22 6.12
CA ILE A 44 8.78 3.37 6.27
C ILE A 44 8.07 2.03 6.07
N GLU A 45 7.27 1.66 7.07
CA GLU A 45 6.41 0.47 7.08
C GLU A 45 4.92 0.84 7.04
N VAL A 46 4.57 2.05 7.46
CA VAL A 46 3.18 2.51 7.56
C VAL A 46 3.04 3.89 6.93
N VAL A 47 2.03 4.05 6.06
CA VAL A 47 1.70 5.33 5.42
C VAL A 47 0.22 5.61 5.60
N HIS A 48 -0.11 6.75 6.23
CA HIS A 48 -1.46 7.29 6.34
C HIS A 48 -1.50 8.63 5.62
N LEU A 49 -2.24 8.70 4.51
CA LEU A 49 -2.50 9.91 3.74
C LEU A 49 -4.02 10.09 3.65
N LYS A 50 -4.58 10.85 4.58
CA LYS A 50 -6.04 11.03 4.72
C LYS A 50 -6.43 12.50 4.78
N ASP A 51 -7.72 12.76 4.89
CA ASP A 51 -8.32 14.07 5.08
C ASP A 51 -7.87 15.08 3.99
N ASP A 52 -7.56 16.31 4.37
CA ASP A 52 -7.31 17.40 3.41
C ASP A 52 -5.99 17.26 2.66
N PHE A 53 -5.08 16.36 3.06
CA PHE A 53 -3.78 16.25 2.42
C PHE A 53 -3.94 15.88 0.94
N LEU A 54 -4.41 14.66 0.64
CA LEU A 54 -4.53 14.17 -0.74
C LEU A 54 -5.56 14.95 -1.55
N ALA A 55 -6.63 15.45 -0.92
CA ALA A 55 -7.62 16.31 -1.56
C ALA A 55 -7.00 17.58 -2.16
N CYS A 56 -5.97 18.12 -1.51
CA CYS A 56 -5.29 19.35 -1.90
C CYS A 56 -4.05 19.12 -2.78
N VAL A 57 -3.63 17.87 -3.01
CA VAL A 57 -2.56 17.54 -3.94
C VAL A 57 -3.09 17.50 -5.37
N ARG A 58 -2.37 18.13 -6.31
CA ARG A 58 -2.69 18.09 -7.74
C ARG A 58 -2.69 16.64 -8.24
N ALA A 59 -3.60 16.30 -9.14
CA ALA A 59 -3.85 14.91 -9.53
C ALA A 59 -2.60 14.13 -10.00
N ASP A 60 -1.74 14.74 -10.82
CA ASP A 60 -0.48 14.18 -11.29
C ASP A 60 0.51 13.90 -10.15
N MET A 61 0.59 14.79 -9.16
CA MET A 61 1.46 14.64 -7.99
C MET A 61 0.91 13.62 -7.01
N ARG A 62 -0.41 13.52 -6.90
CA ARG A 62 -1.05 12.47 -6.11
C ARG A 62 -0.73 11.09 -6.68
N SER A 63 -0.82 10.91 -8.00
CA SER A 63 -0.39 9.66 -8.66
C SER A 63 1.08 9.33 -8.38
N GLN A 64 1.99 10.30 -8.58
CA GLN A 64 3.42 10.11 -8.29
C GLN A 64 3.69 9.77 -6.83
N LEU A 65 2.93 10.36 -5.90
CA LEU A 65 3.04 10.07 -4.48
C LEU A 65 2.61 8.65 -4.15
N ILE A 66 1.48 8.18 -4.68
CA ILE A 66 1.02 6.79 -4.49
C ILE A 66 2.02 5.79 -5.07
N GLN A 67 2.56 6.08 -6.26
CA GLN A 67 3.60 5.26 -6.88
C GLN A 67 4.90 5.23 -6.05
N ALA A 68 5.31 6.36 -5.46
CA ALA A 68 6.47 6.41 -4.59
C ALA A 68 6.24 5.55 -3.32
N VAL A 69 5.06 5.64 -2.72
CA VAL A 69 4.67 4.80 -1.56
C VAL A 69 4.71 3.31 -1.92
N GLY A 70 4.21 2.92 -3.09
CA GLY A 70 4.22 1.53 -3.55
C GLY A 70 5.62 0.96 -3.76
N LYS A 71 6.65 1.81 -3.92
CA LYS A 71 8.05 1.40 -4.12
C LYS A 71 8.86 1.30 -2.82
N LEU A 72 8.27 1.67 -1.68
CA LEU A 72 8.94 1.55 -0.38
C LEU A 72 9.19 0.07 -0.04
N PRO A 73 10.43 -0.35 0.21
CA PRO A 73 10.77 -1.78 0.31
C PRO A 73 10.16 -2.48 1.53
N LYS A 74 9.80 -1.72 2.58
CA LYS A 74 9.27 -2.27 3.83
C LYS A 74 7.80 -1.94 4.08
N ILE A 75 7.10 -1.36 3.11
CA ILE A 75 5.71 -0.94 3.31
C ILE A 75 4.81 -2.13 3.66
N ARG A 76 4.12 -2.04 4.79
CA ARG A 76 3.20 -3.07 5.30
C ARG A 76 1.77 -2.60 5.35
N GLN A 77 1.56 -1.30 5.57
CA GLN A 77 0.23 -0.74 5.75
C GLN A 77 0.10 0.59 5.02
N VAL A 78 -0.94 0.71 4.21
CA VAL A 78 -1.27 1.92 3.47
C VAL A 78 -2.73 2.28 3.73
N TYR A 79 -2.94 3.51 4.17
CA TYR A 79 -4.25 4.07 4.45
C TYR A 79 -4.41 5.34 3.64
N LEU A 80 -5.34 5.33 2.69
CA LEU A 80 -5.60 6.43 1.79
C LEU A 80 -7.04 6.88 1.98
N GLY A 81 -7.27 8.19 1.97
CA GLY A 81 -8.63 8.68 2.09
C GLY A 81 -8.91 10.06 1.51
N ASP A 82 -10.20 10.37 1.49
CA ASP A 82 -10.76 11.71 1.28
C ASP A 82 -10.31 12.34 -0.05
N THR A 83 -10.25 11.52 -1.11
CA THR A 83 -9.65 11.96 -2.36
C THR A 83 -10.15 11.18 -3.57
N LEU A 84 -9.78 11.66 -4.76
CA LEU A 84 -9.98 10.96 -6.02
C LEU A 84 -8.73 10.12 -6.31
N LEU A 85 -8.82 8.82 -6.53
CA LEU A 85 -7.65 8.00 -6.89
C LEU A 85 -7.85 7.34 -8.23
N LEU A 86 -6.81 7.38 -9.07
CA LEU A 86 -6.79 6.56 -10.26
C LEU A 86 -6.59 5.10 -9.84
N VAL A 87 -7.48 4.24 -10.31
CA VAL A 87 -7.38 2.79 -10.14
C VAL A 87 -6.01 2.24 -10.55
N PRO A 88 -5.37 2.65 -11.68
CA PRO A 88 -4.05 2.13 -12.04
C PRO A 88 -2.96 2.44 -11.01
N ASP A 89 -3.04 3.57 -10.29
CA ASP A 89 -2.05 3.87 -9.23
C ASP A 89 -2.19 2.90 -8.05
N LEU A 90 -3.41 2.47 -7.74
CA LEU A 90 -3.67 1.46 -6.69
C LEU A 90 -3.23 0.06 -7.15
N THR A 91 -3.47 -0.27 -8.41
CA THR A 91 -2.99 -1.51 -9.03
C THR A 91 -1.47 -1.57 -8.99
N ASP A 92 -0.78 -0.49 -9.39
CA ASP A 92 0.68 -0.39 -9.33
C ASP A 92 1.20 -0.45 -7.89
N LEU A 93 0.48 0.15 -6.95
CA LEU A 93 0.82 0.04 -5.53
C LEU A 93 0.81 -1.43 -5.09
N LEU A 94 -0.25 -2.18 -5.39
CA LEU A 94 -0.32 -3.63 -5.08
C LEU A 94 0.76 -4.43 -5.81
N ILE A 95 1.04 -4.12 -7.07
CA ILE A 95 2.06 -4.83 -7.83
C ILE A 95 3.44 -4.60 -7.23
N ASN A 96 3.77 -3.39 -6.80
CA ASN A 96 5.12 -3.07 -6.32
C ASN A 96 5.33 -3.39 -4.83
N ALA A 97 4.30 -3.20 -4.00
CA ALA A 97 4.38 -3.31 -2.55
C ALA A 97 4.25 -4.77 -2.06
N LYS A 98 5.21 -5.63 -2.42
CA LYS A 98 5.15 -7.08 -2.14
C LYS A 98 4.99 -7.46 -0.66
N SER A 99 5.36 -6.58 0.26
CA SER A 99 5.25 -6.74 1.70
C SER A 99 3.97 -6.16 2.30
N LEU A 100 3.08 -5.58 1.48
CA LEU A 100 1.85 -4.94 1.91
C LEU A 100 0.88 -5.96 2.48
N THR A 101 0.52 -5.75 3.75
CA THR A 101 -0.43 -6.59 4.49
C THR A 101 -1.78 -5.92 4.72
N VAL A 102 -1.84 -4.58 4.71
CA VAL A 102 -3.05 -3.80 4.95
C VAL A 102 -3.17 -2.70 3.90
N LEU A 103 -4.29 -2.67 3.19
CA LEU A 103 -4.69 -1.56 2.33
C LEU A 103 -6.09 -1.09 2.77
N ASN A 104 -6.19 0.16 3.21
CA ASN A 104 -7.45 0.75 3.64
C ASN A 104 -7.76 1.99 2.80
N LEU A 105 -8.94 2.00 2.20
CA LEU A 105 -9.47 3.13 1.43
C LEU A 105 -10.68 3.69 2.17
N THR A 106 -10.67 4.99 2.50
CA THR A 106 -11.79 5.67 3.19
C THR A 106 -12.24 6.89 2.41
N ALA A 107 -13.53 7.01 2.09
CA ALA A 107 -14.07 8.16 1.35
C ALA A 107 -13.31 8.44 0.03
N VAL A 108 -12.89 7.37 -0.67
CA VAL A 108 -12.18 7.47 -1.94
C VAL A 108 -13.14 7.33 -3.10
N CYS A 109 -13.01 8.24 -4.08
CA CYS A 109 -13.67 8.08 -5.38
C CYS A 109 -12.68 7.51 -6.40
N LEU A 110 -12.92 6.27 -6.83
CA LEU A 110 -12.08 5.54 -7.76
C LEU A 110 -12.35 5.95 -9.21
N GLN A 111 -11.28 6.22 -9.96
CA GLN A 111 -11.33 6.75 -11.32
C GLN A 111 -10.54 5.86 -12.30
N GLY A 112 -11.13 5.59 -13.45
CA GLY A 112 -10.51 4.81 -14.52
C GLY A 112 -11.57 4.16 -15.41
N PRO A 113 -11.23 3.75 -16.64
CA PRO A 113 -12.11 2.91 -17.44
C PRO A 113 -12.28 1.50 -16.81
N PRO A 114 -13.32 0.74 -17.19
CA PRO A 114 -13.65 -0.56 -16.61
C PRO A 114 -12.49 -1.56 -16.56
N GLU A 115 -11.65 -1.62 -17.59
CA GLU A 115 -10.50 -2.52 -17.67
C GLU A 115 -9.50 -2.33 -16.51
N TYR A 116 -9.35 -1.12 -15.99
CA TYR A 116 -8.47 -0.88 -14.85
C TYR A 116 -9.03 -1.47 -13.55
N PHE A 117 -10.35 -1.55 -13.43
CA PHE A 117 -10.98 -2.19 -12.28
C PHE A 117 -10.82 -3.71 -12.33
N ASP A 118 -10.87 -4.32 -13.53
CA ASP A 118 -10.56 -5.74 -13.70
C ASP A 118 -9.11 -6.05 -13.33
N ASP A 119 -8.16 -5.20 -13.74
CA ASP A 119 -6.75 -5.33 -13.36
C ASP A 119 -6.53 -5.15 -11.86
N PHE A 120 -7.23 -4.19 -11.24
CA PHE A 120 -7.16 -3.95 -9.80
C PHE A 120 -7.72 -5.13 -9.01
N GLU A 121 -8.87 -5.67 -9.42
CA GLU A 121 -9.46 -6.89 -8.84
C GLU A 121 -8.48 -8.06 -8.93
N LYS A 122 -7.88 -8.26 -10.10
CA LYS A 122 -6.87 -9.31 -10.28
C LYS A 122 -5.65 -9.10 -9.39
N ALA A 123 -5.19 -7.85 -9.25
CA ALA A 123 -4.07 -7.52 -8.36
C ALA A 123 -4.42 -7.84 -6.91
N LEU A 124 -5.63 -7.51 -6.44
CA LEU A 124 -6.11 -7.86 -5.10
C LEU A 124 -6.12 -9.37 -4.86
N ARG A 125 -6.72 -10.14 -5.79
CA ARG A 125 -6.81 -11.61 -5.69
C ARG A 125 -5.45 -12.31 -5.68
N THR A 126 -4.47 -11.74 -6.37
CA THR A 126 -3.13 -12.35 -6.55
C THR A 126 -2.08 -11.83 -5.57
N HIS A 127 -2.42 -10.84 -4.72
CA HIS A 127 -1.49 -10.26 -3.76
C HIS A 127 -1.32 -11.15 -2.52
N THR A 128 -0.31 -12.02 -2.54
CA THR A 128 -0.12 -13.08 -1.53
C THR A 128 0.15 -12.60 -0.09
N ALA A 129 0.67 -11.39 0.10
CA ALA A 129 0.93 -10.84 1.43
C ALA A 129 -0.26 -10.06 2.02
N LEU A 130 -1.27 -9.72 1.20
CA LEU A 130 -2.37 -8.85 1.63
C LEU A 130 -3.30 -9.65 2.54
N LYS A 131 -3.51 -9.15 3.76
CA LYS A 131 -4.33 -9.81 4.79
C LYS A 131 -5.63 -9.05 5.04
N THR A 132 -5.58 -7.74 4.87
CA THR A 132 -6.71 -6.86 5.12
C THR A 132 -6.81 -5.87 3.97
N PHE A 133 -7.96 -5.90 3.30
CA PHE A 133 -8.38 -4.89 2.38
C PHE A 133 -9.72 -4.35 2.88
N ASP A 134 -9.85 -3.04 3.01
CA ASP A 134 -11.07 -2.42 3.49
C ASP A 134 -11.39 -1.18 2.65
N MET A 135 -12.67 -1.05 2.32
CA MET A 135 -13.22 0.06 1.55
C MET A 135 -14.41 0.62 2.32
N LYS A 136 -14.24 1.81 2.87
CA LYS A 136 -15.29 2.50 3.62
C LYS A 136 -15.69 3.78 2.91
N ASP A 137 -16.99 3.98 2.71
CA ASP A 137 -17.55 5.19 2.07
C ASP A 137 -16.94 5.49 0.68
N CYS A 138 -16.44 4.45 -0.01
CA CYS A 138 -15.86 4.58 -1.34
C CYS A 138 -16.94 4.58 -2.42
N MET A 139 -16.64 5.21 -3.56
CA MET A 139 -17.49 5.21 -4.75
C MET A 139 -16.67 5.15 -6.03
N THR A 140 -17.31 4.94 -7.16
CA THR A 140 -16.68 4.98 -8.49
C THR A 140 -17.15 6.23 -9.23
N ALA A 141 -16.24 6.87 -9.98
CA ALA A 141 -16.63 7.99 -10.84
C ALA A 141 -17.46 7.54 -12.04
N ASN A 142 -17.31 6.28 -12.47
CA ASN A 142 -18.01 5.70 -13.61
C ASN A 142 -19.24 4.92 -13.16
N GLN A 143 -20.34 5.08 -13.90
CA GLN A 143 -21.54 4.27 -13.72
C GLN A 143 -21.30 2.84 -14.20
N GLY A 144 -21.94 1.87 -13.53
CA GLY A 144 -21.90 0.45 -13.92
C GLY A 144 -20.70 -0.35 -13.42
N ILE A 145 -19.77 0.28 -12.68
CA ILE A 145 -18.75 -0.46 -11.93
C ILE A 145 -19.36 -0.95 -10.62
N ASP A 146 -19.28 -2.26 -10.39
CA ASP A 146 -19.68 -2.88 -9.14
C ASP A 146 -18.56 -2.76 -8.11
N ILE A 147 -18.72 -1.81 -7.19
CA ILE A 147 -17.72 -1.58 -6.14
C ILE A 147 -17.72 -2.69 -5.08
N GLU A 148 -18.84 -3.40 -4.89
CA GLU A 148 -18.91 -4.52 -3.94
C GLU A 148 -18.07 -5.69 -4.43
N LYS A 149 -18.06 -5.93 -5.75
CA LYS A 149 -17.17 -6.91 -6.38
C LYS A 149 -15.71 -6.65 -6.05
N ILE A 150 -15.28 -5.38 -6.08
CA ILE A 150 -13.91 -4.98 -5.74
C ILE A 150 -13.65 -5.20 -4.25
N ALA A 151 -14.57 -4.76 -3.38
CA ALA A 151 -14.45 -4.90 -1.94
C ALA A 151 -14.25 -6.37 -1.51
N ASN A 152 -14.95 -7.30 -2.17
CA ASN A 152 -14.88 -8.73 -1.89
C ASN A 152 -13.67 -9.45 -2.53
N ALA A 153 -12.98 -8.81 -3.48
CA ALA A 153 -11.94 -9.46 -4.28
C ALA A 153 -10.76 -9.99 -3.47
N ALA A 154 -10.39 -9.30 -2.39
CA ALA A 154 -9.28 -9.70 -1.52
C ALA A 154 -9.62 -10.95 -0.67
N ASP A 155 -10.90 -11.18 -0.36
CA ASP A 155 -11.34 -12.32 0.44
C ASP A 155 -11.47 -13.61 -0.40
N GLU A 156 -11.73 -13.47 -1.70
CA GLU A 156 -11.85 -14.57 -2.66
C GLU A 156 -10.50 -15.07 -3.22
N GLY A 157 -9.39 -14.44 -2.85
CA GLY A 157 -8.06 -14.84 -3.31
C GLY A 157 -7.65 -16.23 -2.82
N GLU A 158 -6.97 -17.00 -3.68
CA GLU A 158 -6.33 -18.26 -3.28
C GLU A 158 -5.20 -17.96 -2.29
N LYS A 159 -5.51 -18.01 -0.98
CA LYS A 159 -4.48 -17.98 0.05
C LYS A 159 -3.58 -19.20 -0.17
N PRO A 160 -2.25 -19.03 -0.25
CA PRO A 160 -1.35 -20.17 -0.45
C PRO A 160 -1.63 -21.19 0.64
N ALA A 161 -1.90 -22.43 0.24
CA ALA A 161 -2.10 -23.54 1.15
C ALA A 161 -0.94 -23.54 2.14
N SER A 162 -1.26 -23.48 3.43
CA SER A 162 -0.28 -23.62 4.49
C SER A 162 0.52 -24.90 4.25
N VAL A 163 1.81 -24.75 3.94
CA VAL A 163 2.74 -25.88 3.91
C VAL A 163 2.83 -26.36 5.36
N ASN A 164 2.12 -27.44 5.68
CA ASN A 164 2.35 -28.21 6.88
C ASN A 164 3.77 -28.77 6.77
N LEU A 165 4.73 -28.12 7.42
CA LEU A 165 6.00 -28.74 7.77
C LEU A 165 5.73 -29.69 8.94
N ASP A 166 5.07 -30.80 8.65
CA ASP A 166 5.03 -31.95 9.55
C ASP A 166 6.43 -32.57 9.58
N SER A 167 7.22 -32.13 10.56
CA SER A 167 8.00 -32.99 11.47
C SER A 167 8.52 -34.32 10.89
N GLU A 168 9.48 -34.30 9.96
CA GLU A 168 10.30 -35.50 9.73
C GLU A 168 11.53 -35.47 10.65
N SER A 169 11.47 -36.33 11.65
CA SER A 169 12.45 -36.51 12.70
C SER A 169 13.71 -37.14 12.11
N ALA A 170 14.82 -36.40 12.10
CA ALA A 170 16.14 -36.96 11.79
C ALA A 170 16.53 -37.95 12.91
N GLN A 171 16.39 -39.25 12.65
CA GLN A 171 17.03 -40.30 13.45
C GLN A 171 18.54 -40.29 13.17
N VAL A 172 19.32 -39.79 14.12
CA VAL A 172 20.78 -40.00 14.15
C VAL A 172 21.02 -41.40 14.73
N VAL A 173 21.37 -42.34 13.86
CA VAL A 173 21.85 -43.67 14.24
C VAL A 173 23.34 -43.57 14.59
N ASN A 174 23.68 -43.67 15.87
CA ASN A 174 25.04 -43.93 16.32
C ASN A 174 25.34 -45.43 16.24
N PRO A 175 26.37 -45.89 15.52
CA PRO A 175 26.94 -47.20 15.76
C PRO A 175 27.97 -47.14 16.88
N ALA A 176 27.76 -48.01 17.85
CA ALA A 176 28.62 -48.27 18.99
C ALA A 176 30.08 -48.57 18.58
N ALA A 177 31.02 -47.97 19.31
CA ALA A 177 32.37 -48.49 19.42
C ALA A 177 32.38 -49.61 20.47
N SER A 178 32.74 -50.82 20.04
CA SER A 178 33.12 -51.93 20.90
C SER A 178 34.51 -52.42 20.47
N ALA A 179 35.32 -52.70 21.49
CA ALA A 179 36.68 -53.25 21.52
C ALA A 179 37.84 -52.28 21.31
#